data_AF-A0A246NMJ1-F1
#
_entry.id   AF-A0A246NMJ1-F1
#
_cell.length_a   1.000
_cell.length_b   1.000
_cell.length_c   1.000
_cell.angle_alpha   90.00
_cell.angle_beta   90.00
_cell.angle_gamma   90.00
#
_symmetry.space_group_name_H-M   'P 1'
#
loop_
_entity.id
_entity.type
_entity.pdbx_description
1 polymer ?
#
loop_
_entity_poly.entity_id
_entity_poly.type
_entity_poly.pdbx_seq_one_letter_code
_entity_poly.pdbx_strand_id
1 'polypeptide(L)' 'MKQVNRPAPDLYALIGIAVTEFIREGRVFRIHDVTQVLHTMKADARDEDFRHRCDAAIRLLADLMH' A
#
# COMPACT_ATOMS: atom_id res chain seq x y z
N MET A 1 27.32 -8.27 1.20
CA MET A 1 26.18 -7.96 2.10
C MET A 1 24.91 -8.13 1.30
N LYS A 2 24.01 -9.05 1.70
CA LYS A 2 22.70 -9.20 1.03
C LYS A 2 21.98 -7.87 1.17
N GLN A 3 21.66 -7.21 0.06
CA GLN A 3 20.69 -6.12 0.07
C GLN A 3 19.37 -6.74 0.50
N VAL A 4 19.06 -6.63 1.80
CA VAL A 4 17.69 -6.76 2.24
C VAL A 4 16.97 -5.64 1.51
N ASN A 5 16.14 -5.98 0.53
CA ASN A 5 15.21 -5.08 -0.15
C ASN A 5 14.30 -4.47 0.93
N ARG A 6 14.80 -3.49 1.68
CA ARG A 6 13.96 -2.69 2.55
C ARG A 6 13.02 -1.94 1.60
N PRO A 7 11.71 -2.07 1.80
CA PRO A 7 10.76 -1.30 1.02
C PRO A 7 11.16 0.17 1.13
N ALA A 8 11.17 0.88 0.00
CA ALA A 8 11.47 2.30 0.00
C ALA A 8 10.54 2.99 1.02
N PRO A 9 11.03 3.94 1.84
CA PRO A 9 10.22 4.66 2.83
C PRO A 9 8.88 5.17 2.28
N ASP A 10 8.86 5.52 0.99
CA ASP A 10 7.68 5.95 0.24
C ASP A 10 6.56 4.90 0.19
N LEU A 11 6.88 3.60 0.19
CA LEU A 11 5.89 2.52 0.18
C LEU A 11 5.17 2.42 1.53
N TYR A 12 5.90 2.56 2.63
CA TYR A 12 5.28 2.60 3.96
C TYR A 12 4.46 3.86 4.16
N ALA A 13 4.90 5.00 3.63
CA ALA A 13 4.12 6.23 3.63
C ALA A 13 2.82 6.06 2.82
N LEU A 14 2.88 5.44 1.64
CA LEU A 14 1.72 5.15 0.81
C LEU A 14 0.71 4.22 1.50
N ILE A 15 1.19 3.16 2.16
CA ILE A 15 0.35 2.28 2.98
C ILE A 15 -0.27 3.08 4.14
N GLY A 16 0.51 3.96 4.78
CA GLY A 16 0.05 4.90 5.80
C GLY A 16 -1.12 5.78 5.33
N ILE A 17 -1.04 6.30 4.11
CA ILE A 17 -2.12 7.07 3.48
C ILE A 17 -3.35 6.19 3.29
N ALA A 18 -3.18 4.98 2.75
CA ALA A 18 -4.27 4.04 2.54
C ALA A 18 -4.97 3.64 3.85
N VAL A 19 -4.24 3.48 4.96
CA VAL A 19 -4.87 3.12 6.25
C VAL A 19 -5.58 4.31 6.92
N THR A 20 -5.26 5.54 6.54
CA THR A 20 -5.78 6.75 7.19
C THR A 20 -7.30 6.87 7.08
N GLU A 21 -7.90 6.36 5.99
CA GLU A 21 -9.36 6.36 5.83
C GLU A 21 -10.07 5.55 6.92
N PHE A 22 -9.53 4.38 7.27
CA PHE A 22 -10.10 3.51 8.29
C PHE A 22 -9.94 4.11 9.69
N ILE A 23 -8.77 4.70 9.96
CA ILE A 23 -8.49 5.35 11.24
C ILE A 23 -9.45 6.52 11.45
N ARG A 24 -9.65 7.35 10.43
CA ARG A 24 -10.56 8.51 10.49
C ARG A 24 -12.01 8.09 10.74
N GLU A 25 -12.42 6.95 10.17
CA GLU A 25 -13.76 6.38 10.36
C GLU A 25 -13.91 5.54 11.64
N GLY A 26 -12.84 5.37 12.43
CA GLY A 26 -12.83 4.50 13.60
C GLY A 26 -13.06 3.03 13.27
N ARG A 27 -12.76 2.61 12.04
CA ARG A 27 -12.98 1.26 11.53
C ARG A 27 -11.73 0.41 11.72
N VAL A 28 -11.95 -0.82 12.18
CA VAL A 28 -10.94 -1.87 12.12
C VAL A 28 -10.74 -2.25 10.65
N PHE A 29 -9.49 -2.48 10.24
CA PHE A 29 -9.14 -2.92 8.90
C PHE A 29 -8.27 -4.18 8.94
N ARG A 30 -8.35 -4.97 7.88
CA ARG A 30 -7.47 -6.10 7.58
C ARG A 30 -6.55 -5.73 6.43
N ILE A 31 -5.51 -6.54 6.24
CA ILE A 31 -4.57 -6.37 5.11
C ILE A 31 -5.31 -6.33 3.77
N HIS A 32 -6.33 -7.18 3.59
CA HIS A 32 -7.17 -7.18 2.39
C HIS A 32 -7.86 -5.83 2.13
N ASP A 33 -8.40 -5.19 3.16
CA ASP A 33 -9.09 -3.90 3.03
C ASP A 33 -8.10 -2.82 2.55
N VAL A 34 -6.88 -2.81 3.09
CA VAL A 34 -5.82 -1.88 2.67
C VAL A 34 -5.39 -2.14 1.23
N THR A 35 -5.28 -3.41 0.81
CA THR A 35 -4.97 -3.74 -0.59
C THR A 35 -6.05 -3.25 -1.54
N GLN A 36 -7.33 -3.33 -1.14
CA GLN A 36 -8.45 -2.84 -1.95
C GLN A 36 -8.38 -1.33 -2.15
N VAL A 37 -8.05 -0.57 -1.09
CA VAL A 37 -7.83 0.88 -1.18
C VAL A 37 -6.69 1.21 -2.15
N LEU A 38 -5.56 0.51 -2.05
CA LEU A 38 -4.43 0.72 -2.96
C LEU A 38 -4.79 0.39 -4.42
N HIS A 39 -5.67 -0.59 -4.65
CA HIS A 39 -6.22 -0.87 -5.98
C HIS A 39 -7.05 0.29 -6.53
N THR A 40 -7.90 0.90 -5.70
CA THR A 40 -8.68 2.09 -6.08
C THR A 40 -7.75 3.29 -6.36
N MET A 41 -6.80 3.57 -5.46
CA MET A 41 -5.81 4.65 -5.65
C MET A 41 -5.02 4.47 -6.95
N LYS A 42 -4.66 3.23 -7.30
CA LYS A 42 -4.00 2.91 -8.57
C LYS A 42 -4.90 3.16 -9.78
N ALA A 43 -6.17 2.80 -9.70
CA ALA A 43 -7.13 2.97 -10.80
C ALA A 43 -7.39 4.45 -11.11
N ASP A 44 -7.41 5.30 -10.09
CA ASP A 44 -7.67 6.74 -10.23
C ASP A 44 -6.41 7.55 -10.61
N ALA A 45 -5.22 6.97 -10.42
CA ALA A 45 -3.96 7.65 -10.68
C ALA A 45 -3.67 7.78 -12.19
N ARG A 46 -3.35 9.01 -12.61
CA ARG A 46 -2.83 9.30 -13.96
C ARG A 46 -1.31 9.18 -14.05
N ASP A 47 -0.62 9.22 -12.91
CA ASP A 47 0.83 9.14 -12.78
C ASP A 47 1.28 7.67 -12.80
N GLU A 48 2.16 7.32 -13.75
CA GLU A 48 2.68 5.97 -13.93
C GLU A 48 3.60 5.53 -12.78
N ASP A 49 4.44 6.42 -12.23
CA ASP A 49 5.29 6.12 -11.09
C ASP A 49 4.45 5.86 -9.84
N PHE A 50 3.36 6.61 -9.66
CA PHE A 50 2.44 6.38 -8.56
C PHE A 50 1.76 5.01 -8.67
N ARG A 51 1.33 4.62 -9.88
CA ARG A 51 0.75 3.29 -10.13
C ARG A 51 1.74 2.16 -9.80
N HIS A 52 3.02 2.32 -10.18
CA HIS A 52 4.07 1.38 -9.82
C HIS A 52 4.29 1.27 -8.30
N ARG A 53 4.21 2.39 -7.57
CA ARG A 53 4.30 2.38 -6.10
C ARG A 53 3.11 1.67 -5.47
N CYS A 54 1.90 1.88 -5.98
CA CYS A 54 0.72 1.12 -5.53
C CYS A 54 0.91 -0.39 -5.74
N ASP A 55 1.40 -0.81 -6.91
CA ASP A 55 1.66 -2.24 -7.18
C ASP A 55 2.74 -2.82 -6.26
N ALA A 56 3.80 -2.07 -5.97
CA ALA A 56 4.83 -2.49 -5.01
C ALA A 56 4.30 -2.59 -3.58
N ALA A 57 3.44 -1.65 -3.15
CA ALA A 57 2.79 -1.70 -1.84
C ALA A 57 1.82 -2.89 -1.72
N ILE A 58 1.05 -3.18 -2.78
CA ILE A 58 0.13 -4.34 -2.81
C ILE A 58 0.92 -5.65 -2.70
N ARG A 59 2.03 -5.79 -3.43
CA ARG A 59 2.90 -6.98 -3.35
C ARG A 59 3.47 -7.16 -1.95
N LEU A 60 3.94 -6.07 -1.33
CA LEU A 60 4.44 -6.12 0.03
C LEU A 60 3.38 -6.59 1.03
N LEU A 61 2.15 -6.08 0.90
CA LEU A 61 1.04 -6.51 1.75
C LEU A 61 0.65 -7.97 1.49
N ALA A 62 0.73 -8.44 0.23
CA ALA A 62 0.51 -9.84 -0.11
C ALA A 62 1.55 -10.76 0.53
N ASP A 63 2.83 -10.38 0.49
CA ASP A 63 3.91 -11.15 1.12
C ASP A 63 3.73 -11.30 2.64
N LEU A 64 2.99 -10.41 3.29
CA LEU A 64 2.66 -10.50 4.73
C LEU A 64 1.48 -11.43 5.04
N MET A 65 0.70 -11.82 4.04
CA MET A 65 -0.42 -12.75 4.18
C MET A 65 -0.01 -14.22 3.96
N HIS A 66 1.18 -14.45 3.42
CA HIS A 66 1.78 -15.77 3.18
C HIS A 66 2.73 -16.17 4.32
#